data_AF-A0A432JLN3-F1
#
_entry.id   AF-A0A432JLN3-F1
#
_cell.length_a   1.000
_cell.length_b   1.000
_cell.length_c   1.000
_cell.angle_alpha   90.00
_cell.angle_beta   90.00
_cell.angle_gamma   90.00
#
_symmetry.space_group_name_H-M   'P 1'
#
loop_
_entity.id
_entity.type
_entity.pdbx_description
1 polymer ?
#
loop_
_entity_poly.entity_id
_entity_poly.type
_entity_poly.pdbx_seq_one_letter_code
_entity_poly.pdbx_strand_id
1 'polypeptide(L)'
;MAQGVGVLDAEVDADAVVRAASAGGGTAPGDVVVPDLPGNLRDRIDALAVDGDLGEVLALLASDLVGFQDTRCAADFLDAVAVVHGAEERVAPGSARLTEAGARGLHKLTAYKDEYEVARLLVGPEARAAAESVGGLGARATWHLHPPL
;
A
#
# COMPACT_ATOMS: atom_id res chain seq x y z
N MET A 1 -0.07 -46.25 -28.74
CA MET A 1 1.02 -45.34 -28.34
C MET A 1 0.38 -44.16 -27.62
N ALA A 2 0.53 -44.09 -26.30
CA ALA A 2 0.03 -42.99 -25.48
C ALA A 2 1.15 -41.96 -25.29
N GLN A 3 0.89 -40.68 -25.57
CA GLN A 3 1.81 -39.58 -25.24
C GLN A 3 1.27 -38.84 -24.03
N GLY A 4 2.10 -38.75 -22.99
CA GLY A 4 1.78 -38.11 -21.71
C GLY A 4 1.88 -36.58 -21.80
N VAL A 5 0.94 -35.91 -21.15
CA VAL A 5 0.93 -34.45 -20.93
C VAL A 5 1.83 -34.16 -19.73
N GLY A 6 2.94 -33.47 -19.96
CA GLY A 6 3.80 -32.94 -18.89
C GLY A 6 3.27 -31.59 -18.44
N VAL A 7 2.81 -31.51 -17.19
CA VAL A 7 2.50 -30.25 -16.51
C VAL A 7 3.82 -29.60 -16.13
N LEU A 8 4.04 -28.36 -16.57
CA LEU A 8 5.18 -27.55 -16.16
C LEU A 8 4.80 -26.84 -14.86
N ASP A 9 5.26 -27.38 -13.73
CA ASP A 9 5.26 -26.67 -12.44
C ASP A 9 6.35 -25.59 -12.51
N ALA A 10 5.95 -24.37 -12.85
CA ALA A 10 6.81 -23.20 -12.74
C ALA A 10 6.67 -22.65 -11.32
N GLU A 11 7.62 -23.02 -10.46
CA GLU A 11 7.76 -22.41 -9.14
C GLU A 11 8.20 -20.95 -9.31
N VAL A 12 7.36 -20.03 -8.86
CA VAL A 12 7.60 -18.58 -8.96
C VAL A 12 8.60 -18.19 -7.87
N ASP A 13 9.81 -17.82 -8.28
CA ASP A 13 10.85 -17.30 -7.40
C ASP A 13 10.46 -15.91 -6.87
N ALA A 14 10.05 -15.85 -5.60
CA ALA A 14 9.62 -14.64 -4.93
C ALA A 14 10.73 -13.57 -4.88
N ASP A 15 12.00 -13.95 -4.78
CA ASP A 15 13.12 -13.00 -4.77
C ASP A 15 13.36 -12.40 -6.16
N ALA A 16 13.06 -13.15 -7.23
CA ALA A 16 13.08 -12.63 -8.58
C ALA A 16 11.98 -11.59 -8.81
N VAL A 17 10.79 -11.78 -8.22
CA VAL A 17 9.69 -10.81 -8.26
C VAL A 17 10.06 -9.51 -7.53
N VAL A 18 10.68 -9.62 -6.35
CA VAL A 18 11.12 -8.45 -5.57
C VAL A 18 12.24 -7.67 -6.28
N ARG A 19 13.19 -8.36 -6.94
CA ARG A 19 14.22 -7.70 -7.76
C ARG A 19 13.67 -7.04 -9.01
N ALA A 20 12.65 -7.63 -9.65
CA ALA A 20 11.98 -7.02 -10.80
C ALA A 20 11.20 -5.76 -10.40
N ALA A 21 10.52 -5.78 -9.25
CA ALA A 21 9.81 -4.62 -8.72
C ALA A 21 10.74 -3.44 -8.36
N SER A 22 11.97 -3.73 -7.91
CA SER A 22 12.97 -2.71 -7.59
C SER A 22 13.81 -2.24 -8.78
N ALA A 23 13.79 -2.96 -9.91
CA ALA A 23 14.48 -2.59 -11.14
C ALA A 23 13.59 -1.86 -12.17
N GLY A 24 12.26 -1.90 -12.00
CA GLY A 24 11.29 -1.36 -12.95
C GLY A 24 10.73 0.01 -12.54
N GLY A 25 11.45 1.09 -12.80
CA GLY A 25 10.91 2.46 -12.74
C GLY A 25 9.94 2.80 -13.89
N GLY A 26 9.18 1.82 -14.38
CA GLY A 26 8.22 1.98 -15.47
C GLY A 26 6.81 1.76 -14.96
N THR A 27 6.13 2.84 -14.59
CA THR A 27 4.71 2.83 -14.23
C THR A 27 3.90 2.25 -15.39
N ALA A 28 3.28 1.09 -15.19
CA ALA A 28 2.36 0.54 -16.16
C ALA A 28 1.08 1.39 -16.19
N PRO A 29 0.36 1.45 -17.33
CA PRO A 29 -0.94 2.11 -17.38
C PRO A 29 -1.91 1.45 -16.40
N GLY A 30 -2.19 2.14 -15.29
CA GLY A 30 -3.07 1.67 -14.21
C GLY A 30 -2.40 1.52 -12.84
N ASP A 31 -1.08 1.65 -12.73
CA ASP A 31 -0.40 1.60 -11.43
C ASP A 31 -0.72 2.87 -10.61
N VAL A 32 -1.21 2.68 -9.38
CA VAL A 32 -1.41 3.78 -8.43
C VAL A 32 -0.06 4.16 -7.83
N VAL A 33 0.37 5.40 -8.07
CA VAL A 33 1.63 5.91 -7.52
C VAL A 33 1.45 6.18 -6.03
N VAL A 34 2.09 5.37 -5.19
CA VAL A 34 2.24 5.64 -3.75
C VAL A 34 3.46 6.55 -3.58
N PRO A 35 3.33 7.73 -2.94
CA PRO A 35 4.45 8.64 -2.78
C PRO A 35 5.52 8.04 -1.86
N ASP A 36 6.78 8.38 -2.13
CA ASP A 36 7.90 8.02 -1.27
C ASP A 36 7.71 8.57 0.15
N LEU A 37 7.97 7.72 1.14
CA LEU A 37 7.88 8.12 2.53
C LEU A 37 8.95 9.18 2.89
N PRO A 38 8.60 10.33 3.48
CA PRO A 38 9.58 11.30 3.97
C PRO A 38 10.57 10.70 4.98
N GLY A 39 11.84 11.14 4.94
CA GLY A 39 12.91 10.58 5.77
C GLY A 39 12.62 10.62 7.27
N ASN A 40 12.03 11.72 7.76
CA ASN A 40 11.64 11.85 9.17
C ASN A 40 10.59 10.83 9.62
N LEU A 41 9.75 10.32 8.71
CA LEU A 41 8.80 9.25 9.02
C LEU A 41 9.46 7.88 8.98
N ARG A 42 10.45 7.66 8.10
CA ARG A 42 11.29 6.44 8.12
C ARG A 42 12.05 6.32 9.44
N ASP A 43 12.69 7.41 9.89
CA ASP A 43 13.44 7.42 11.16
C ASP A 43 12.54 7.03 12.35
N ARG A 44 11.26 7.44 12.32
CA ARG A 44 10.28 7.07 13.35
C ARG A 44 9.89 5.59 13.28
N ILE A 45 9.79 5.03 12.08
CA ILE A 45 9.49 3.61 11.87
C ILE A 45 10.66 2.76 12.35
N ASP A 46 11.89 3.14 12.00
CA ASP A 46 13.10 2.44 12.44
C ASP A 46 13.23 2.44 13.97
N ALA A 47 12.75 3.49 14.64
CA ALA A 47 12.71 3.56 16.10
C ALA A 47 11.62 2.66 16.74
N LEU A 48 10.58 2.27 16.00
CA LEU A 48 9.47 1.42 16.46
C LEU A 48 9.65 -0.05 16.09
N ALA A 49 10.38 -0.33 15.01
CA ALA A 49 10.51 -1.64 14.42
C ALA A 49 11.95 -2.15 14.52
N VAL A 50 12.30 -2.68 15.70
CA VAL A 50 13.57 -3.38 15.90
C VAL A 50 13.63 -4.65 15.05
N ASP A 51 12.47 -5.23 14.73
CA ASP A 51 12.29 -6.38 13.84
C ASP A 51 11.82 -5.89 12.46
N GLY A 52 12.54 -6.30 11.39
CA GLY A 52 12.33 -5.79 10.03
C GLY A 52 10.89 -5.92 9.50
N ASP A 53 10.19 -7.00 9.87
CA ASP A 53 8.82 -7.28 9.40
C ASP A 53 7.81 -6.20 9.82
N LEU A 54 7.90 -5.70 11.06
CA LEU A 54 7.01 -4.61 11.52
C LEU A 54 7.32 -3.32 10.77
N GLY A 55 8.61 -3.06 10.51
CA GLY A 55 9.07 -1.86 9.81
C GLY A 55 8.51 -1.77 8.40
N GLU A 56 8.53 -2.88 7.66
CA GLU A 56 7.97 -2.98 6.31
C GLU A 56 6.46 -2.70 6.31
N VAL A 57 5.72 -3.27 7.27
CA VAL A 57 4.27 -3.02 7.41
C VAL A 57 4.01 -1.55 7.71
N LEU A 58 4.73 -0.95 8.66
CA LEU A 58 4.52 0.45 9.01
C LEU A 58 4.90 1.41 7.87
N ALA A 59 5.96 1.11 7.12
CA ALA A 59 6.38 1.89 5.96
C ALA A 59 5.33 1.87 4.85
N LEU A 60 4.76 0.70 4.55
CA LEU A 60 3.69 0.56 3.57
C LEU A 60 2.46 1.39 3.98
N LEU A 61 1.98 1.23 5.22
CA LEU A 61 0.78 1.92 5.71
C LEU A 61 0.99 3.43 5.80
N ALA A 62 2.16 3.88 6.25
CA ALA A 62 2.47 5.31 6.34
C ALA A 62 2.56 5.95 4.95
N SER A 63 3.18 5.28 3.96
CA SER A 63 3.28 5.81 2.59
C SER A 63 1.92 5.92 1.93
N ASP A 64 1.04 4.93 2.16
CA ASP A 64 -0.34 5.00 1.71
C ASP A 64 -1.09 6.18 2.35
N LEU A 65 -0.89 6.45 3.65
CA LEU A 65 -1.50 7.62 4.31
C LEU A 65 -0.98 8.97 3.78
N VAL A 66 0.29 9.04 3.35
CA VAL A 66 0.80 10.22 2.64
C VAL A 66 0.08 10.41 1.30
N GLY A 67 -0.13 9.33 0.54
CA GLY A 67 -0.86 9.37 -0.74
C GLY A 67 -2.36 9.59 -0.59
N PHE A 68 -2.92 9.15 0.54
CA PHE A 68 -4.33 9.32 0.89
C PHE A 68 -4.63 10.78 1.23
N GLN A 69 -3.80 11.40 2.08
CA GLN A 69 -4.05 12.77 2.53
C GLN A 69 -2.78 13.61 2.50
N ASP A 70 -1.86 13.39 3.44
CA ASP A 70 -0.61 14.14 3.54
C ASP A 70 0.36 13.50 4.57
N THR A 71 1.55 14.08 4.68
CA THR A 71 2.57 13.70 5.67
C THR A 71 2.09 13.83 7.12
N ARG A 72 1.15 14.74 7.42
CA ARG A 72 0.64 14.93 8.78
C ARG A 72 -0.26 13.76 9.16
N CYS A 73 -1.11 13.28 8.27
CA CYS A 73 -1.94 12.11 8.48
C CYS A 73 -1.09 10.86 8.83
N ALA A 74 -0.01 10.64 8.08
CA ALA A 74 0.94 9.57 8.37
C ALA A 74 1.67 9.77 9.71
N ALA A 75 2.00 11.00 10.08
CA ALA A 75 2.64 11.32 11.36
C ALA A 75 1.70 11.05 12.55
N ASP A 76 0.45 11.47 12.45
CA ASP A 76 -0.59 11.26 13.48
C ASP A 76 -0.87 9.76 13.67
N PHE A 77 -0.87 8.99 12.57
CA PHE A 77 -0.95 7.53 12.60
C PHE A 77 0.23 6.90 13.38
N LEU A 78 1.46 7.31 13.07
CA LEU A 78 2.65 6.79 13.76
C LEU A 78 2.68 7.20 15.25
N ASP A 79 2.09 8.33 15.63
CA ASP A 79 1.95 8.73 17.04
C ASP A 79 1.07 7.73 17.79
N ALA A 80 -0.07 7.36 17.21
CA ALA A 80 -0.97 6.38 17.80
C ALA A 80 -0.35 4.97 17.88
N VAL A 81 0.37 4.54 16.82
CA VAL A 81 1.10 3.27 16.82
C VAL A 81 2.18 3.24 17.91
N ALA A 82 2.91 4.34 18.10
CA ALA A 82 3.94 4.43 19.14
C ALA A 82 3.37 4.24 20.56
N VAL A 83 2.14 4.71 20.82
CA VAL A 83 1.45 4.48 22.10
C VAL A 83 1.16 2.98 22.31
N VAL A 84 0.69 2.28 21.28
CA VAL A 84 0.42 0.84 21.33
C VAL A 84 1.72 0.06 21.52
N HIS A 85 2.75 0.38 20.75
CA HIS A 85 4.07 -0.24 20.84
C HIS A 85 4.68 -0.10 22.23
N GLY A 86 4.70 1.13 22.77
CA GLY A 86 5.21 1.36 24.12
C GLY A 86 4.39 0.66 25.22
N ALA A 87 3.12 0.33 24.98
CA ALA A 87 2.31 -0.48 25.89
C ALA A 87 2.60 -1.97 25.77
N GLU A 88 2.76 -2.47 24.54
CA GLU A 88 3.14 -3.87 24.27
C GLU A 88 4.52 -4.18 24.87
N GLU A 89 5.52 -3.34 24.64
CA GLU A 89 6.88 -3.52 25.18
C GLU A 89 6.91 -3.60 26.71
N ARG A 90 6.01 -2.90 27.40
CA ARG A 90 5.92 -2.96 28.87
C ARG A 90 5.39 -4.29 29.41
N VAL A 91 4.57 -5.00 28.64
CA VAL A 91 3.87 -6.22 29.09
C VAL A 91 4.39 -7.50 28.43
N ALA A 92 4.95 -7.37 27.22
CA ALA A 92 5.52 -8.44 26.42
C ALA A 92 6.70 -7.87 25.58
N PRO A 93 7.87 -7.64 26.20
CA PRO A 93 9.05 -7.11 25.49
C PRO A 93 9.42 -7.96 24.28
N GLY A 94 9.70 -7.31 23.14
CA GLY A 94 10.04 -7.98 21.88
C GLY A 94 8.86 -8.62 21.15
N SER A 95 7.61 -8.37 21.60
CA SER A 95 6.42 -8.71 20.84
C SER A 95 6.00 -7.52 19.98
N ALA A 96 5.70 -7.77 18.70
CA ALA A 96 5.12 -6.79 17.79
C ALA A 96 3.66 -7.10 17.40
N ARG A 97 3.07 -8.17 17.95
CA ARG A 97 1.76 -8.70 17.51
C ARG A 97 0.62 -7.72 17.72
N LEU A 98 0.58 -7.06 18.88
CA LEU A 98 -0.46 -6.08 19.17
C LEU A 98 -0.23 -4.80 18.36
N THR A 99 1.01 -4.37 18.24
CA THR A 99 1.41 -3.19 17.47
C THR A 99 1.03 -3.33 16.01
N GLU A 100 1.37 -4.46 15.37
CA GLU A 100 1.02 -4.73 13.98
C GLU A 100 -0.51 -4.79 13.79
N ALA A 101 -1.22 -5.53 14.66
CA ALA A 101 -2.68 -5.62 14.60
C ALA A 101 -3.35 -4.25 14.79
N GLY A 102 -2.84 -3.45 15.72
CA GLY A 102 -3.29 -2.09 15.99
C GLY A 102 -3.04 -1.16 14.80
N ALA A 103 -1.85 -1.20 14.22
CA ALA A 103 -1.48 -0.42 13.03
C ALA A 103 -2.41 -0.73 11.84
N ARG A 104 -2.61 -2.02 11.51
CA ARG A 104 -3.52 -2.44 10.43
C ARG A 104 -4.98 -2.04 10.70
N GLY A 105 -5.42 -2.15 11.95
CA GLY A 105 -6.77 -1.77 12.35
C GLY A 105 -7.00 -0.26 12.26
N LEU A 106 -6.06 0.52 12.78
CA LEU A 106 -6.12 1.98 12.74
C LEU A 106 -6.07 2.50 11.30
N HIS A 107 -5.16 1.98 10.48
CA HIS A 107 -5.07 2.37 9.06
C HIS A 107 -6.41 2.22 8.33
N LYS A 108 -7.13 1.11 8.54
CA LYS A 108 -8.46 0.89 7.94
C LYS A 108 -9.49 1.94 8.36
N LEU A 109 -9.39 2.47 9.59
CA LEU A 109 -10.30 3.50 10.10
C LEU A 109 -9.90 4.90 9.62
N THR A 110 -8.61 5.15 9.43
CA THR A 110 -8.08 6.43 8.96
C THR A 110 -8.25 6.58 7.45
N ALA A 111 -7.83 5.59 6.68
CA ALA A 111 -7.91 5.56 5.22
C ALA A 111 -9.25 4.98 4.75
N TYR A 112 -10.36 5.43 5.35
CA TYR A 112 -11.67 5.08 4.86
C TYR A 112 -11.88 5.76 3.51
N LYS A 113 -11.93 4.95 2.45
CA LYS A 113 -12.22 5.44 1.10
C LYS A 113 -13.70 5.76 1.02
N ASP A 114 -14.01 7.04 1.11
CA ASP A 114 -15.34 7.52 0.75
C ASP A 114 -15.51 7.48 -0.78
N GLU A 115 -16.75 7.66 -1.22
CA GLU A 115 -17.09 7.65 -2.65
C GLU A 115 -16.41 8.80 -3.41
N TYR A 116 -15.99 9.85 -2.70
CA TYR A 116 -15.26 10.98 -3.27
C TYR A 116 -13.79 10.64 -3.56
N GLU A 117 -13.13 9.85 -2.71
CA GLU A 117 -11.79 9.32 -2.99
C GLU A 117 -11.80 8.36 -4.18
N VAL A 118 -12.85 7.54 -4.33
CA VAL A 118 -13.03 6.72 -5.54
C VAL A 118 -13.19 7.62 -6.78
N ALA A 119 -14.03 8.66 -6.68
CA ALA A 119 -14.22 9.60 -7.79
C ALA A 119 -12.92 10.33 -8.16
N ARG A 120 -12.08 10.71 -7.17
CA ARG A 120 -10.77 11.34 -7.38
C ARG A 120 -9.83 10.42 -8.17
N LEU A 121 -9.78 9.14 -7.83
CA LEU A 121 -8.94 8.17 -8.53
C LEU A 121 -9.39 7.97 -9.99
N LEU A 122 -10.70 8.06 -10.26
CA LEU A 122 -11.28 7.92 -11.60
C LEU A 122 -11.06 9.13 -12.52
N VAL A 123 -10.60 10.26 -11.99
CA VAL A 123 -10.20 11.45 -12.76
C VAL A 123 -8.68 11.65 -12.84
N GLY A 124 -7.91 10.76 -12.20
CA GLY A 124 -6.44 10.79 -12.21
C GLY A 124 -5.81 10.38 -13.55
N PRO A 125 -4.52 10.69 -13.76
CA PRO A 125 -3.78 10.30 -14.96
C PRO A 125 -3.72 8.78 -15.15
N GLU A 126 -3.72 8.00 -14.07
CA GLU A 126 -3.73 6.54 -14.10
C GLU A 126 -5.02 6.00 -14.73
N ALA A 127 -6.17 6.54 -14.32
CA ALA A 127 -7.47 6.17 -14.88
C ALA A 127 -7.60 6.54 -16.36
N ARG A 128 -7.02 7.69 -16.76
CA ARG A 128 -6.96 8.08 -18.16
C ARG A 128 -6.08 7.13 -18.99
N ALA A 129 -4.89 6.79 -18.49
CA ALA A 129 -4.01 5.85 -19.15
C ALA A 129 -4.65 4.46 -19.30
N ALA A 130 -5.37 4.01 -18.27
CA ALA A 130 -6.14 2.77 -18.32
C ALA A 130 -7.24 2.83 -19.40
N ALA A 131 -8.02 3.92 -19.46
CA ALA A 131 -9.06 4.09 -20.48
C ALA A 131 -8.48 4.11 -21.91
N GLU A 132 -7.35 4.80 -22.12
CA GLU A 132 -6.69 4.87 -23.43
C GLU A 132 -6.05 3.53 -23.82
N SER A 133 -5.59 2.71 -22.86
CA SER A 133 -5.03 1.38 -23.13
C SER A 133 -6.06 0.41 -23.71
N VAL A 134 -7.34 0.56 -23.32
CA VAL A 134 -8.44 -0.30 -23.77
C VAL A 134 -9.15 0.30 -24.99
N GLY A 135 -9.41 1.61 -24.96
CA GLY A 135 -10.24 2.29 -25.96
C GLY A 135 -9.46 3.03 -27.06
N GLY A 136 -8.12 3.04 -26.99
CA GLY A 136 -7.26 3.83 -27.87
C GLY A 136 -7.09 5.28 -27.40
N LEU A 137 -6.14 5.99 -28.03
CA LEU A 137 -5.82 7.38 -27.71
C LEU A 137 -7.06 8.29 -27.80
N GLY A 138 -7.35 9.04 -26.73
CA GLY A 138 -8.51 9.93 -26.66
C GLY A 138 -9.84 9.22 -26.36
N ALA A 139 -9.81 7.96 -25.89
CA ALA A 139 -10.99 7.27 -25.40
C ALA A 139 -11.77 8.10 -24.37
N ARG A 140 -13.10 8.04 -24.46
CA ARG A 140 -14.00 8.69 -23.50
C ARG A 140 -14.43 7.67 -22.45
N ALA A 141 -14.20 7.97 -21.18
CA ALA A 141 -14.72 7.20 -20.06
C ALA A 141 -15.94 7.91 -19.45
N THR A 142 -16.97 7.13 -19.11
CA THR A 142 -18.16 7.60 -18.38
C THR A 142 -18.28 6.76 -17.11
N TRP A 143 -18.34 7.41 -15.95
CA TRP A 143 -18.43 6.75 -14.65
C TRP A 143 -19.86 6.81 -14.11
N HIS A 144 -20.42 5.66 -13.74
CA HIS A 144 -21.76 5.56 -13.15
C HIS A 144 -21.61 5.34 -11.63
N LEU A 145 -21.52 6.44 -10.89
CA LEU A 145 -21.41 6.41 -9.42
C LEU A 145 -22.82 6.39 -8.80
N HIS A 146 -23.04 5.50 -7.83
CA HIS A 146 -24.24 5.54 -7.02
C HIS A 146 -24.10 6.64 -5.95
N PRO A 147 -25.18 7.38 -5.62
CA PRO A 147 -25.14 8.38 -4.58
C PRO A 147 -24.98 7.73 -3.18
N PRO A 148 -24.31 8.42 -2.24
CA PRO A 148 -24.17 7.94 -0.88
C PRO A 148 -25.55 7.88 -0.21
N LEU A 149 -25.83 6.78 0.50
CA LEU A 149 -27.03 6.61 1.33
C LEU A 149 -26.86 7.23 2.71
#